data_AF-A0A8S0VRD7-F1
#
_entry.id   AF-A0A8S0VRD7-F1
#
_cell.length_a   1.000
_cell.length_b   1.000
_cell.length_c   1.000
_cell.angle_alpha   90.00
_cell.angle_beta   90.00
_cell.angle_gamma   90.00
#
_symmetry.space_group_name_H-M   'P 1'
#
loop_
_entity.id
_entity.type
_entity.pdbx_description
1 polymer ?
#
loop_
_entity_poly.entity_id
_entity_poly.type
_entity_poly.pdbx_seq_one_letter_code
_entity_poly.pdbx_strand_id
1 'polypeptide(L)'
;MKYLTRLSLEVQFKAALSTILRGLDFPAIKFLHVRAIAGHHTAFSIAPEGRPFTEVIQHDLPFFTQLKTLCLTRVNISDEDLRSLLRLTTWLQHLCVLKGVDANISWFEDCRDLVSFLTIDKAGIKNVVDFPPPLPHLQTLKLYHSRVSSPNHSSPAAYGNLARSRFSWMVRQTETNSQLQNDNRVNSPPFEMHLSVEWENRDVYECIKRSIEDELGSTYASLLRVKVCRAGSLENVVETEDVPFK
;
A
#
# COMPACT_ATOMS: atom_id res chain seq x y z
N MET A 1 23.08 -22.40 -1.72
CA MET A 1 23.13 -21.05 -2.34
C MET A 1 22.22 -20.12 -1.55
N LYS A 2 22.69 -18.91 -1.22
CA LYS A 2 21.86 -17.87 -0.60
C LYS A 2 21.31 -16.98 -1.71
N TYR A 3 19.99 -16.92 -1.85
CA TYR A 3 19.35 -16.01 -2.79
C TYR A 3 19.10 -14.66 -2.14
N LEU A 4 19.15 -13.58 -2.92
CA LEU A 4 18.77 -12.25 -2.46
C LEU A 4 17.24 -12.23 -2.24
N THR A 5 16.82 -12.04 -1.00
CA THR A 5 15.39 -11.97 -0.63
C THR A 5 14.91 -10.55 -0.40
N ARG A 6 15.83 -9.61 -0.16
CA ARG A 6 15.56 -8.20 0.16
C ARG A 6 16.39 -7.29 -0.73
N LEU A 7 15.75 -6.31 -1.37
CA LEU A 7 16.39 -5.24 -2.12
C LEU A 7 15.91 -3.90 -1.59
N SER A 8 16.85 -3.04 -1.23
CA SER A 8 16.58 -1.65 -0.87
C SER A 8 17.39 -0.75 -1.80
N LEU A 9 16.73 0.17 -2.47
CA LEU A 9 17.32 1.10 -3.42
C LEU A 9 17.06 2.52 -2.94
N GLU A 10 18.14 3.26 -2.77
CA GLU A 10 18.10 4.68 -2.48
C GLU A 10 18.67 5.43 -3.68
N VAL A 11 17.84 6.28 -4.32
CA VAL A 11 18.14 6.86 -5.62
C VAL A 11 18.13 8.38 -5.53
N GLN A 12 19.23 9.02 -5.95
CA GLN A 12 19.42 10.47 -5.90
C GLN A 12 19.51 11.11 -7.29
N PHE A 13 19.16 10.37 -8.35
CA PHE A 13 19.25 10.82 -9.74
C PHE A 13 18.00 10.43 -10.53
N LYS A 14 17.75 11.11 -11.66
CA LYS A 14 16.64 10.77 -12.57
C LYS A 14 16.91 9.39 -13.18
N ALA A 15 16.03 8.43 -12.90
CA ALA A 15 16.13 7.06 -13.41
C ALA A 15 14.79 6.33 -13.38
N ALA A 16 14.72 5.21 -14.10
CA ALA A 16 13.63 4.25 -13.99
C ALA A 16 14.13 2.98 -13.28
N LEU A 17 13.34 2.42 -12.37
CA LEU A 17 13.64 1.17 -11.66
C LEU A 17 13.98 0.06 -12.65
N SER A 18 13.18 -0.09 -13.70
CA SER A 18 13.39 -1.16 -14.70
C SER A 18 14.69 -1.02 -15.47
N THR A 19 15.21 0.21 -15.65
CA THR A 19 16.52 0.45 -16.24
C THR A 19 17.64 0.04 -15.29
N ILE A 20 17.52 0.37 -14.01
CA ILE A 20 18.54 0.00 -12.99
C ILE A 20 18.63 -1.52 -12.83
N LEU A 21 17.48 -2.20 -12.85
CA LEU A 21 17.41 -3.64 -12.63
C LEU A 21 17.51 -4.45 -13.92
N ARG A 22 17.69 -3.80 -15.07
CA ARG A 22 17.77 -4.49 -16.36
C ARG A 22 18.93 -5.49 -16.37
N GLY A 23 18.63 -6.73 -16.74
CA GLY A 23 19.62 -7.81 -16.81
C GLY A 23 19.98 -8.43 -15.46
N LEU A 24 19.36 -7.98 -14.36
CA LEU A 24 19.45 -8.62 -13.06
C LEU A 24 18.22 -9.51 -12.86
N ASP A 25 18.44 -10.72 -12.34
CA ASP A 25 17.36 -11.64 -11.97
C ASP A 25 17.35 -11.85 -10.45
N PHE A 26 16.14 -11.74 -9.87
CA PHE A 26 15.90 -11.86 -8.44
C PHE A 26 14.78 -12.87 -8.17
N PRO A 27 14.99 -14.15 -8.47
CA PRO A 27 13.91 -15.15 -8.49
C PRO A 27 13.31 -15.45 -7.11
N ALA A 28 13.93 -14.97 -6.02
CA ALA A 28 13.48 -15.20 -4.64
C ALA A 28 13.24 -13.90 -3.85
N ILE A 29 13.21 -12.74 -4.51
CA ILE A 29 12.96 -11.47 -3.84
C ILE A 29 11.54 -11.43 -3.29
N LYS A 30 11.44 -11.05 -2.02
CA LYS A 30 10.18 -10.94 -1.28
C LYS A 30 9.95 -9.52 -0.78
N PHE A 31 11.02 -8.74 -0.65
CA PHE A 31 10.98 -7.40 -0.11
C PHE A 31 11.68 -6.45 -1.08
N LEU A 32 10.94 -5.45 -1.56
CA LEU A 32 11.46 -4.37 -2.36
C LEU A 32 11.13 -3.05 -1.69
N HIS A 33 12.16 -2.29 -1.35
CA HIS A 33 12.04 -0.92 -0.91
C HIS A 33 12.76 -0.02 -1.91
N VAL A 34 12.04 0.95 -2.48
CA VAL A 34 12.62 1.95 -3.36
C VAL A 34 12.31 3.31 -2.79
N ARG A 35 13.37 4.11 -2.62
CA ARG A 35 13.32 5.44 -2.05
C ARG A 35 14.02 6.41 -2.99
N ALA A 36 13.29 7.40 -3.49
CA ALA A 36 13.93 8.56 -4.09
C ALA A 36 14.31 9.56 -2.98
N ILE A 37 15.58 9.91 -2.89
CA ILE A 37 15.99 11.07 -2.10
C ILE A 37 15.67 12.29 -2.93
N ALA A 38 14.93 13.21 -2.32
CA ALA A 38 14.58 14.43 -2.97
C ALA A 38 15.82 15.32 -3.16
N GLY A 39 16.09 15.64 -4.42
CA GLY A 39 16.93 16.75 -4.85
C GLY A 39 16.18 17.58 -5.90
N HIS A 40 16.73 18.73 -6.28
CA HIS A 40 16.06 19.70 -7.16
C HIS A 40 15.61 19.18 -8.54
N HIS A 41 16.00 17.95 -8.96
CA HIS A 41 15.67 17.38 -10.28
C HIS A 41 15.46 15.83 -10.28
N THR A 42 15.15 15.21 -9.14
CA THR A 42 15.14 13.74 -9.01
C THR A 42 13.79 13.10 -9.33
N ALA A 43 13.39 13.06 -10.60
CA ALA A 43 12.24 12.26 -11.00
C ALA A 43 12.63 10.77 -11.11
N PHE A 44 12.41 9.99 -10.04
CA PHE A 44 12.56 8.54 -10.09
C PHE A 44 11.22 7.88 -10.44
N SER A 45 11.19 7.07 -11.49
CA SER A 45 10.00 6.34 -11.94
C SER A 45 10.21 4.83 -11.85
N ILE A 46 9.12 4.05 -11.94
CA ILE A 46 9.26 2.58 -12.08
C ILE A 46 9.64 2.21 -13.51
N ALA A 47 8.96 2.79 -14.49
CA ALA A 47 9.16 2.55 -15.91
C ALA A 47 9.83 3.75 -16.62
N PRO A 48 10.55 3.51 -17.73
CA PRO A 48 11.08 4.58 -18.55
C PRO A 48 9.94 5.35 -19.23
N GLU A 49 10.13 6.65 -19.45
CA GLU A 49 9.17 7.46 -20.22
C GLU A 49 8.97 6.85 -21.63
N GLY A 50 7.71 6.72 -22.04
CA GLY A 50 7.34 6.26 -23.39
C GLY A 50 7.30 4.75 -23.62
N ARG A 51 7.66 3.89 -22.65
CA ARG A 51 7.49 2.43 -22.77
C ARG A 51 6.20 1.98 -22.06
N PRO A 52 5.36 1.13 -22.67
CA PRO A 52 4.18 0.58 -22.00
C PRO A 52 4.53 -0.12 -20.69
N PHE A 53 3.86 0.26 -19.61
CA PHE A 53 4.16 -0.24 -18.27
C PHE A 53 3.96 -1.75 -18.14
N THR A 54 2.98 -2.30 -18.87
CA THR A 54 2.72 -3.74 -18.95
C THR A 54 3.92 -4.52 -19.49
N GLU A 55 4.57 -4.02 -20.54
CA GLU A 55 5.78 -4.64 -21.10
C GLU A 55 6.96 -4.56 -20.12
N VAL A 56 7.07 -3.44 -19.40
CA VAL A 56 8.12 -3.25 -18.40
C VAL A 56 8.01 -4.28 -17.29
N ILE A 57 6.81 -4.53 -16.75
CA ILE A 57 6.69 -5.50 -15.66
C ILE A 57 6.92 -6.92 -16.15
N GLN A 58 6.39 -7.28 -17.32
CA GLN A 58 6.51 -8.64 -17.85
C GLN A 58 7.95 -9.03 -18.17
N HIS A 59 8.75 -8.10 -18.70
CA HIS A 59 10.10 -8.39 -19.17
C HIS A 59 11.19 -7.98 -18.19
N ASP A 60 11.07 -6.81 -17.57
CA ASP A 60 12.15 -6.25 -16.77
C ASP A 60 11.98 -6.55 -15.27
N LEU A 61 10.74 -6.78 -14.80
CA LEU A 61 10.42 -6.93 -13.38
C LEU A 61 9.57 -8.18 -13.05
N PRO A 62 9.86 -9.37 -13.62
CA PRO A 62 9.00 -10.56 -13.45
C PRO A 62 8.90 -11.04 -11.99
N PHE A 63 9.90 -10.71 -11.19
CA PHE A 63 9.98 -11.06 -9.77
C PHE A 63 8.94 -10.35 -8.89
N PHE A 64 8.25 -9.31 -9.40
CA PHE A 64 7.20 -8.62 -8.66
C PHE A 64 6.06 -9.55 -8.23
N THR A 65 5.82 -10.61 -8.99
CA THR A 65 4.80 -11.63 -8.72
C THR A 65 4.97 -12.35 -7.39
N GLN A 66 6.18 -12.36 -6.82
CA GLN A 66 6.49 -13.04 -5.54
C GLN A 66 6.66 -12.07 -4.36
N LEU A 67 6.52 -10.75 -4.59
CA LEU A 67 6.72 -9.76 -3.55
C LEU A 67 5.68 -9.90 -2.45
N LYS A 68 6.17 -9.88 -1.22
CA LYS A 68 5.38 -9.79 0.00
C LYS A 68 5.37 -8.37 0.56
N THR A 69 6.43 -7.60 0.29
CA THR A 69 6.58 -6.22 0.76
C THR A 69 7.03 -5.33 -0.39
N LEU A 70 6.28 -4.25 -0.61
CA LEU A 70 6.58 -3.22 -1.59
C LEU A 70 6.46 -1.86 -0.92
N CYS A 71 7.60 -1.17 -0.82
CA CYS A 71 7.67 0.20 -0.33
C CYS A 71 8.14 1.10 -1.47
N LEU A 72 7.27 2.00 -1.91
CA LEU A 72 7.55 3.01 -2.92
C LEU A 72 7.53 4.38 -2.23
N THR A 73 8.70 4.91 -1.95
CA THR A 73 8.86 6.18 -1.22
C THR A 73 9.37 7.25 -2.16
N ARG A 74 8.56 8.28 -2.37
CA ARG A 74 8.84 9.40 -3.28
C ARG A 74 9.05 8.96 -4.73
N VAL A 75 8.27 8.00 -5.19
CA VAL A 75 8.36 7.46 -6.56
C VAL A 75 7.30 8.14 -7.44
N ASN A 76 7.68 8.54 -8.65
CA ASN A 76 6.75 8.98 -9.68
C ASN A 76 6.11 7.76 -10.35
N ILE A 77 4.81 7.58 -10.14
CA ILE A 77 4.02 6.50 -10.72
C ILE A 77 2.58 6.97 -10.91
N SER A 78 2.01 6.73 -12.10
CA SER A 78 0.59 7.05 -12.34
C SER A 78 -0.32 6.07 -11.58
N ASP A 79 -1.59 6.45 -11.35
CA ASP A 79 -2.53 5.55 -10.67
C ASP A 79 -2.88 4.31 -11.50
N GLU A 80 -2.82 4.41 -12.83
CA GLU A 80 -3.01 3.28 -13.74
C GLU A 80 -1.84 2.29 -13.67
N ASP A 81 -0.62 2.81 -13.68
CA ASP A 81 0.59 1.99 -13.55
C ASP A 81 0.64 1.33 -12.17
N LEU A 82 0.34 2.07 -11.10
CA LEU A 82 0.29 1.50 -9.76
C LEU A 82 -0.75 0.37 -9.68
N ARG A 83 -1.94 0.55 -10.25
CA ARG A 83 -2.95 -0.52 -10.32
C ARG A 83 -2.44 -1.73 -11.10
N SER A 84 -1.81 -1.51 -12.24
CA SER A 84 -1.23 -2.58 -13.07
C SER A 84 -0.14 -3.36 -12.33
N LEU A 85 0.70 -2.66 -11.58
CA LEU A 85 1.72 -3.24 -10.71
C LEU A 85 1.09 -4.12 -9.63
N LEU A 86 0.11 -3.59 -8.91
CA LEU A 86 -0.53 -4.27 -7.78
C LEU A 86 -1.35 -5.49 -8.23
N ARG A 87 -1.90 -5.48 -9.45
CA ARG A 87 -2.55 -6.67 -10.03
C ARG A 87 -1.60 -7.84 -10.22
N LEU A 88 -0.31 -7.58 -10.39
CA LEU A 88 0.72 -8.61 -10.59
C LEU A 88 1.32 -9.07 -9.25
N THR A 89 1.25 -8.25 -8.19
CA THR A 89 1.76 -8.59 -6.85
C THR A 89 0.68 -9.20 -5.96
N THR A 90 0.06 -10.32 -6.36
CA THR A 90 -1.10 -10.88 -5.64
C THR A 90 -0.78 -11.35 -4.22
N TRP A 91 0.48 -11.73 -3.95
CA TRP A 91 0.98 -12.16 -2.65
C TRP A 91 1.40 -11.03 -1.71
N LEU A 92 1.17 -9.78 -2.10
CA LEU A 92 1.61 -8.62 -1.33
C LEU A 92 0.88 -8.55 0.02
N GLN A 93 1.67 -8.51 1.09
CA GLN A 93 1.22 -8.41 2.48
C GLN A 93 1.39 -6.98 3.01
N HIS A 94 2.43 -6.29 2.58
CA HIS A 94 2.74 -4.93 3.03
C HIS A 94 2.94 -4.01 1.83
N LEU A 95 2.12 -2.96 1.77
CA LEU A 95 2.20 -1.91 0.77
C LEU A 95 2.42 -0.57 1.45
N CYS A 96 3.50 0.12 1.09
CA CYS A 96 3.82 1.46 1.54
C CYS A 96 3.99 2.35 0.32
N VAL A 97 3.15 3.38 0.16
CA VAL A 97 3.16 4.23 -1.03
C VAL A 97 3.17 5.70 -0.63
N LEU A 98 4.25 6.38 -1.01
CA LEU A 98 4.37 7.82 -1.03
C LEU A 98 4.70 8.27 -2.46
N LYS A 99 3.70 8.86 -3.14
CA LYS A 99 3.83 9.37 -4.51
C LYS A 99 4.41 10.77 -4.53
N GLY A 100 5.15 11.09 -5.59
CA GLY A 100 5.74 12.41 -5.82
C GLY A 100 7.20 12.51 -5.41
N VAL A 101 7.99 13.27 -6.16
CA VAL A 101 9.47 13.20 -6.14
C VAL A 101 10.17 14.41 -5.51
N ASP A 102 9.43 15.49 -5.26
CA ASP A 102 10.01 16.77 -4.87
C ASP A 102 9.79 17.03 -3.36
N ALA A 103 10.87 17.28 -2.63
CA ALA A 103 10.81 17.63 -1.20
C ALA A 103 10.43 19.09 -0.94
N ASN A 104 10.54 19.97 -1.94
CA ASN A 104 10.10 21.36 -1.85
C ASN A 104 8.61 21.51 -2.23
N ILE A 105 8.05 20.51 -2.86
CA ILE A 105 6.62 20.42 -3.13
C ILE A 105 5.96 19.85 -1.87
N SER A 106 5.29 20.73 -1.14
CA SER A 106 4.40 20.42 -0.01
C SER A 106 3.13 19.64 -0.40
N TRP A 107 3.20 18.86 -1.49
CA TRP A 107 2.07 18.27 -2.21
C TRP A 107 2.42 16.84 -2.70
N PHE A 108 2.21 15.85 -1.82
CA PHE A 108 2.01 14.45 -2.19
C PHE A 108 0.67 14.27 -2.91
N GLU A 109 0.67 13.46 -3.98
CA GLU A 109 -0.55 13.13 -4.72
C GLU A 109 -1.55 12.34 -3.88
N ASP A 110 -2.84 12.65 -4.03
CA ASP A 110 -3.95 11.95 -3.37
C ASP A 110 -3.98 10.48 -3.82
N CYS A 111 -4.16 9.54 -2.89
CA CYS A 111 -4.22 8.10 -3.16
C CYS A 111 -5.67 7.62 -3.36
N ARG A 112 -6.59 8.49 -3.79
CA ARG A 112 -8.03 8.17 -3.94
C ARG A 112 -8.28 6.94 -4.78
N ASP A 113 -7.63 6.90 -5.95
CA ASP A 113 -7.81 5.85 -6.92
C ASP A 113 -7.31 4.51 -6.38
N LEU A 114 -6.20 4.53 -5.63
CA LEU A 114 -5.69 3.37 -4.92
C LEU A 114 -6.67 2.91 -3.83
N VAL A 115 -7.19 3.83 -3.02
CA VAL A 115 -8.17 3.53 -1.97
C VAL A 115 -9.44 2.94 -2.58
N SER A 116 -9.95 3.52 -3.66
CA SER A 116 -11.13 3.02 -4.38
C SER A 116 -10.88 1.64 -4.98
N PHE A 117 -9.70 1.43 -5.59
CA PHE A 117 -9.31 0.14 -6.15
C PHE A 117 -9.22 -0.98 -5.10
N LEU A 118 -8.70 -0.66 -3.91
CA LEU A 118 -8.55 -1.63 -2.82
C LEU A 118 -9.85 -1.84 -2.01
N THR A 119 -10.83 -0.95 -2.17
CA THR A 119 -12.13 -1.03 -1.48
C THR A 119 -13.02 -2.06 -2.15
N ILE A 120 -13.66 -2.90 -1.33
CA ILE A 120 -14.56 -3.94 -1.81
C ILE A 120 -15.98 -3.34 -1.88
N ASP A 121 -16.44 -3.01 -3.09
CA ASP A 121 -17.76 -2.40 -3.27
C ASP A 121 -18.90 -3.40 -2.97
N LYS A 122 -19.86 -2.96 -2.14
CA LYS A 122 -21.02 -3.73 -1.67
C LYS A 122 -22.19 -3.70 -2.66
N ALA A 123 -22.15 -2.88 -3.70
CA ALA A 123 -23.34 -2.51 -4.46
C ALA A 123 -23.95 -3.59 -5.40
N GLY A 124 -23.35 -4.78 -5.57
CA GLY A 124 -23.92 -5.72 -6.56
C GLY A 124 -23.58 -7.20 -6.47
N ILE A 125 -22.68 -7.63 -5.57
CA ILE A 125 -22.23 -9.02 -5.57
C ILE A 125 -22.72 -9.68 -4.29
N LYS A 126 -23.89 -10.32 -4.36
CA LYS A 126 -24.43 -11.15 -3.26
C LYS A 126 -23.51 -12.35 -2.92
N ASN A 127 -22.53 -12.65 -3.78
CA ASN A 127 -21.59 -13.78 -3.66
C ASN A 127 -20.13 -13.30 -3.60
N VAL A 128 -19.78 -12.39 -2.68
CA VAL A 128 -18.40 -11.88 -2.48
C VAL A 128 -17.39 -13.02 -2.14
N VAL A 129 -17.87 -14.23 -1.85
CA VAL A 129 -17.02 -15.41 -1.62
C VAL A 129 -16.24 -15.81 -2.89
N ASP A 130 -16.80 -15.56 -4.09
CA ASP A 130 -16.25 -16.10 -5.34
C ASP A 130 -15.13 -15.25 -5.96
N PHE A 131 -14.97 -13.99 -5.55
CA PHE A 131 -13.95 -13.09 -6.10
C PHE A 131 -13.09 -12.47 -5.00
N PRO A 132 -11.80 -12.85 -4.90
CA PRO A 132 -10.89 -12.21 -3.96
C PRO A 132 -10.73 -10.73 -4.34
N PRO A 133 -10.65 -9.83 -3.34
CA PRO A 133 -10.36 -8.43 -3.60
C PRO A 133 -8.95 -8.30 -4.20
N PRO A 134 -8.65 -7.16 -4.85
CA PRO A 134 -7.28 -6.85 -5.21
C PRO A 134 -6.36 -6.94 -3.99
N LEU A 135 -5.24 -7.64 -4.10
CA LEU A 135 -4.32 -7.93 -2.99
C LEU A 135 -5.05 -8.63 -1.81
N PRO A 136 -5.48 -9.90 -1.97
CA PRO A 136 -6.22 -10.62 -0.92
C PRO A 136 -5.40 -10.87 0.34
N HIS A 137 -4.07 -10.86 0.22
CA HIS A 137 -3.14 -11.07 1.34
C HIS A 137 -2.67 -9.78 2.02
N LEU A 138 -3.21 -8.62 1.63
CA LEU A 138 -2.78 -7.33 2.16
C LEU A 138 -3.12 -7.21 3.65
N GLN A 139 -2.09 -7.14 4.48
CA GLN A 139 -2.15 -6.99 5.94
C GLN A 139 -1.82 -5.57 6.37
N THR A 140 -0.92 -4.88 5.67
CA THR A 140 -0.53 -3.52 6.01
C THR A 140 -0.61 -2.63 4.79
N LEU A 141 -1.38 -1.55 4.89
CA LEU A 141 -1.39 -0.49 3.90
C LEU A 141 -0.94 0.81 4.56
N LYS A 142 0.17 1.38 4.09
CA LYS A 142 0.71 2.64 4.56
C LYS A 142 0.62 3.71 3.48
N LEU A 143 -0.19 4.74 3.72
CA LEU A 143 -0.42 5.86 2.79
C LEU A 143 0.04 7.17 3.43
N TYR A 144 0.61 8.08 2.64
CA TYR A 144 1.14 9.35 3.12
C TYR A 144 0.46 10.53 2.43
N HIS A 145 0.19 11.57 3.21
CA HIS A 145 -0.55 12.76 2.79
C HIS A 145 0.12 14.03 3.34
N SER A 146 0.12 15.10 2.52
CA SER A 146 0.79 16.37 2.85
C SER A 146 -0.20 17.50 3.15
N ARG A 147 -1.36 17.55 2.45
CA ARG A 147 -2.40 18.57 2.62
C ARG A 147 -3.80 18.04 2.34
N VAL A 148 -4.81 18.73 2.90
CA VAL A 148 -6.19 18.74 2.38
C VAL A 148 -6.30 19.88 1.35
N SER A 149 -5.58 19.80 0.24
CA SER A 149 -5.69 20.77 -0.86
C SER A 149 -7.00 20.63 -1.68
N SER A 150 -8.13 21.09 -1.14
CA SER A 150 -9.44 21.35 -1.79
C SER A 150 -10.62 20.53 -1.22
N PRO A 151 -11.83 21.11 -1.09
CA PRO A 151 -13.08 20.42 -0.70
C PRO A 151 -13.46 19.21 -1.58
N ASN A 152 -12.73 18.95 -2.67
CA ASN A 152 -12.88 17.77 -3.52
C ASN A 152 -11.97 16.60 -3.13
N HIS A 153 -11.26 16.64 -2.00
CA HIS A 153 -10.40 15.55 -1.55
C HIS A 153 -11.13 14.28 -1.17
N SER A 154 -10.40 13.15 -1.19
CA SER A 154 -10.87 11.85 -0.73
C SER A 154 -11.56 12.01 0.61
N SER A 155 -12.88 11.80 0.64
CA SER A 155 -13.65 11.88 1.87
C SER A 155 -12.98 10.97 2.91
N PRO A 156 -12.74 11.43 4.15
CA PRO A 156 -12.32 10.58 5.26
C PRO A 156 -13.10 9.26 5.32
N ALA A 157 -14.39 9.28 4.93
CA ALA A 157 -15.23 8.11 4.79
C ALA A 157 -14.67 7.05 3.82
N ALA A 158 -13.91 7.39 2.79
CA ALA A 158 -13.29 6.44 1.87
C ALA A 158 -12.27 5.53 2.56
N TYR A 159 -11.46 6.06 3.48
CA TYR A 159 -10.49 5.28 4.25
C TYR A 159 -11.19 4.38 5.28
N GLY A 160 -12.23 4.90 5.94
CA GLY A 160 -13.08 4.11 6.81
C GLY A 160 -13.79 2.98 6.06
N ASN A 161 -14.32 3.27 4.87
CA ASN A 161 -14.96 2.29 3.99
C ASN A 161 -13.98 1.20 3.53
N LEU A 162 -12.75 1.56 3.17
CA LEU A 162 -11.71 0.60 2.84
C LEU A 162 -11.45 -0.36 3.99
N ALA A 163 -11.13 0.16 5.18
CA ALA A 163 -10.84 -0.66 6.37
C ALA A 163 -12.01 -1.60 6.72
N ARG A 164 -13.24 -1.05 6.75
CA ARG A 164 -14.47 -1.81 7.04
C ARG A 164 -14.75 -2.89 5.98
N SER A 165 -14.59 -2.57 4.70
CA SER A 165 -14.84 -3.51 3.61
C SER A 165 -13.86 -4.69 3.65
N ARG A 166 -12.58 -4.42 3.91
CA ARG A 166 -11.52 -5.44 4.08
C ARG A 166 -11.79 -6.33 5.27
N PHE A 167 -12.09 -5.75 6.42
CA PHE A 167 -12.42 -6.53 7.61
C PHE A 167 -13.64 -7.43 7.39
N SER A 168 -14.70 -6.87 6.81
CA SER A 168 -15.93 -7.63 6.50
C SER A 168 -15.63 -8.83 5.58
N TRP A 169 -14.74 -8.66 4.60
CA TRP A 169 -14.34 -9.75 3.71
C TRP A 169 -13.54 -10.84 4.45
N MET A 170 -12.55 -10.46 5.28
CA MET A 170 -11.76 -11.43 6.05
C MET A 170 -12.60 -12.26 7.03
N VAL A 171 -13.55 -11.62 7.72
CA VAL A 171 -14.48 -12.33 8.63
C VAL A 171 -15.29 -13.38 7.86
N ARG A 172 -15.86 -13.01 6.70
CA ARG A 172 -16.61 -13.95 5.86
C ARG A 172 -15.79 -15.13 5.37
N GLN A 173 -14.54 -14.90 4.96
CA GLN A 173 -13.63 -15.98 4.57
C GLN A 173 -13.37 -16.95 5.72
N THR A 174 -13.29 -16.45 6.95
CA THR A 174 -13.12 -17.28 8.15
C THR A 174 -14.38 -18.11 8.41
N GLU A 175 -15.56 -17.49 8.36
CA GLU A 175 -16.85 -18.18 8.54
C GLU A 175 -17.09 -19.29 7.51
N THR A 176 -16.76 -19.05 6.23
CA THR A 176 -16.86 -20.08 5.18
C THR A 176 -15.89 -21.26 5.43
N ASN A 177 -14.67 -20.98 5.87
CA ASN A 177 -13.70 -22.02 6.22
C ASN A 177 -14.10 -22.80 7.49
N SER A 178 -14.69 -22.14 8.47
CA SER A 178 -15.20 -22.77 9.69
C SER A 178 -16.44 -23.64 9.42
N GLN A 179 -17.30 -23.29 8.46
CA GLN A 179 -18.40 -24.17 8.05
C GLN A 179 -17.93 -25.48 7.40
N LEU A 180 -16.71 -25.49 6.84
CA LEU A 180 -16.06 -26.70 6.32
C LEU A 180 -15.28 -27.48 7.41
N GLN A 181 -14.99 -26.85 8.55
CA GLN A 181 -14.28 -27.44 9.69
C GLN A 181 -15.16 -27.43 10.94
N ASN A 182 -16.01 -28.45 11.08
CA ASN A 182 -16.61 -28.83 12.36
C ASN A 182 -15.50 -29.30 13.32
N ASP A 183 -14.75 -28.38 13.94
CA ASP A 183 -14.16 -28.61 15.26
C ASP A 183 -13.67 -27.30 15.91
N ASN A 184 -14.00 -27.17 17.20
CA ASN A 184 -13.84 -26.00 18.06
C ASN A 184 -12.44 -25.35 18.07
N ARG A 185 -12.17 -24.35 17.21
CA ARG A 185 -11.09 -23.36 17.44
C ARG A 185 -11.43 -21.94 16.98
N VAL A 186 -11.50 -21.05 17.98
CA VAL A 186 -11.36 -19.58 18.02
C VAL A 186 -11.61 -18.80 16.72
N ASN A 187 -12.70 -18.04 16.71
CA ASN A 187 -13.19 -17.11 15.68
C ASN A 187 -12.32 -15.84 15.52
N SER A 188 -11.04 -15.98 15.20
CA SER A 188 -10.21 -14.83 14.80
C SER A 188 -9.89 -14.94 13.31
N PRO A 189 -10.02 -13.85 12.53
CA PRO A 189 -9.61 -13.87 11.14
C PRO A 189 -8.12 -14.27 11.05
N PRO A 190 -7.71 -14.97 9.98
CA PRO A 190 -6.37 -15.54 9.88
C PRO A 190 -5.24 -14.49 9.87
N PHE A 191 -5.58 -13.21 9.72
CA PHE A 191 -4.68 -12.07 9.84
C PHE A 191 -5.46 -10.78 10.12
N GLU A 192 -4.84 -9.85 10.84
CA GLU A 192 -5.37 -8.50 11.06
C GLU A 192 -4.91 -7.57 9.93
N MET A 193 -5.83 -6.77 9.37
CA MET A 193 -5.49 -5.73 8.41
C MET A 193 -5.32 -4.40 9.16
N HIS A 194 -4.13 -3.82 9.04
CA HIS A 194 -3.79 -2.52 9.55
C HIS A 194 -3.69 -1.52 8.39
N LEU A 195 -4.60 -0.56 8.36
CA LEU A 195 -4.50 0.63 7.54
C LEU A 195 -3.75 1.69 8.34
N SER A 196 -2.56 2.10 7.89
CA SER A 196 -1.84 3.23 8.44
C SER A 196 -1.94 4.40 7.47
N VAL A 197 -2.49 5.52 7.93
CA VAL A 197 -2.51 6.74 7.13
C VAL A 197 -1.73 7.81 7.88
N GLU A 198 -0.74 8.39 7.20
CA GLU A 198 0.19 9.35 7.78
C GLU A 198 0.03 10.73 7.15
N TRP A 199 -0.04 11.76 7.99
CA TRP A 199 -0.17 13.15 7.56
C TRP A 199 0.97 14.02 8.04
N GLU A 200 1.42 14.93 7.18
CA GLU A 200 2.46 15.90 7.57
C GLU A 200 1.97 16.98 8.54
N ASN A 201 0.70 17.39 8.42
CA ASN A 201 0.12 18.47 9.19
C ASN A 201 -0.71 17.94 10.37
N ARG A 202 -0.39 18.38 11.59
CA ARG A 202 -1.04 17.97 12.84
C ARG A 202 -2.51 18.41 12.95
N ASP A 203 -2.85 19.61 12.48
CA ASP A 203 -4.22 20.12 12.59
C ASP A 203 -5.14 19.39 11.59
N VAL A 204 -4.62 19.10 10.40
CA VAL A 204 -5.26 18.24 9.40
C VAL A 204 -5.46 16.83 9.96
N TYR A 205 -4.43 16.30 10.61
CA TYR A 205 -4.48 14.99 11.26
C TYR A 205 -5.62 14.89 12.27
N GLU A 206 -5.75 15.85 13.19
CA GLU A 206 -6.79 15.81 14.23
C GLU A 206 -8.20 15.89 13.63
N CYS A 207 -8.39 16.70 12.57
CA CYS A 207 -9.66 16.81 11.88
C CYS A 207 -10.06 15.51 11.17
N ILE A 208 -9.16 14.94 10.38
CA ILE A 208 -9.43 13.70 9.62
C ILE A 208 -9.60 12.52 10.57
N LYS A 209 -8.75 12.41 11.60
CA LYS A 209 -8.85 11.35 12.61
C LYS A 209 -10.25 11.28 13.19
N ARG A 210 -10.79 12.41 13.67
CA ARG A 210 -12.14 12.47 14.22
C ARG A 210 -13.19 12.06 13.19
N SER A 211 -13.11 12.59 11.97
CA SER A 211 -14.05 12.21 10.91
C SER A 211 -14.02 10.72 10.57
N ILE A 212 -12.84 10.08 10.58
CA ILE A 212 -12.77 8.64 10.34
C ILE A 212 -13.23 7.83 11.55
N GLU A 213 -12.90 8.26 12.77
CA GLU A 213 -13.39 7.64 14.02
C GLU A 213 -14.92 7.68 14.12
N ASP A 214 -15.53 8.81 13.76
CA ASP A 214 -16.99 8.97 13.71
C ASP A 214 -17.65 8.02 12.68
N GLU A 215 -17.01 7.83 11.52
CA GLU A 215 -17.50 6.95 10.44
C GLU A 215 -17.29 5.45 10.73
N LEU A 216 -16.18 5.10 11.37
CA LEU A 216 -15.85 3.72 11.71
C LEU A 216 -16.61 3.23 12.94
N GLY A 217 -16.88 4.12 13.91
CA GLY A 217 -17.35 3.72 15.23
C GLY A 217 -16.32 2.88 16.00
N SER A 218 -16.64 2.53 17.25
CA SER A 218 -15.70 1.87 18.17
C SER A 218 -15.25 0.48 17.73
N THR A 219 -16.07 -0.25 16.96
CA THR A 219 -15.80 -1.62 16.52
C THR A 219 -14.60 -1.74 15.59
N TYR A 220 -14.34 -0.74 14.76
CA TYR A 220 -13.31 -0.81 13.70
C TYR A 220 -12.10 0.09 13.99
N ALA A 221 -12.06 0.73 15.15
CA ALA A 221 -11.02 1.69 15.52
C ALA A 221 -9.61 1.08 15.56
N SER A 222 -9.46 -0.22 15.87
CA SER A 222 -8.15 -0.89 15.91
C SER A 222 -7.54 -1.15 14.53
N LEU A 223 -8.36 -1.17 13.47
CA LEU A 223 -7.94 -1.48 12.10
C LEU A 223 -7.27 -0.30 11.40
N LEU A 224 -7.48 0.91 11.89
CA LEU A 224 -6.94 2.14 11.33
C LEU A 224 -6.00 2.82 12.33
N ARG A 225 -4.74 2.95 11.93
CA ARG A 225 -3.74 3.77 12.61
C ARG A 225 -3.58 5.07 11.85
N VAL A 226 -4.04 6.17 12.44
CA VAL A 226 -3.78 7.51 11.93
C VAL A 226 -2.55 8.03 12.66
N LYS A 227 -1.50 8.49 11.95
CA LYS A 227 -0.30 9.11 12.56
C LYS A 227 0.05 10.47 11.93
N VAL A 228 0.71 11.33 12.71
CA VAL A 228 1.42 12.50 12.18
C VAL A 228 2.83 12.06 11.81
N CYS A 229 3.25 12.31 10.56
CA CYS A 229 4.64 12.18 10.13
C CYS A 229 5.24 13.58 9.98
N ARG A 230 6.56 13.74 10.19
CA ARG A 230 7.25 14.98 9.81
C ARG A 230 7.80 14.79 8.40
N ALA A 231 7.76 15.84 7.58
CA ALA A 231 8.33 15.84 6.23
C ALA A 231 9.81 15.38 6.19
N GLY A 232 10.54 15.54 7.30
CA GLY A 232 11.91 15.02 7.52
C GLY A 232 12.01 13.73 8.35
N SER A 233 10.94 13.22 8.96
CA SER A 233 10.96 11.95 9.73
C SER A 233 10.52 10.73 8.92
N LEU A 234 10.24 10.91 7.62
CA LEU A 234 10.09 9.81 6.65
C LEU A 234 11.41 9.01 6.48
N GLU A 235 12.49 9.46 7.12
CA GLU A 235 13.82 8.88 7.16
C GLU A 235 13.91 7.54 7.92
N ASN A 236 12.96 7.22 8.81
CA ASN A 236 13.01 6.02 9.68
C ASN A 236 12.01 4.92 9.30
N VAL A 237 11.51 4.88 8.07
CA VAL A 237 10.51 3.88 7.62
C VAL A 237 11.05 2.44 7.62
N VAL A 238 12.33 2.22 7.89
CA VAL A 238 12.97 0.89 7.89
C VAL A 238 13.12 0.27 9.30
N GLU A 239 12.96 1.00 10.40
CA GLU A 239 13.38 0.49 11.73
C GLU A 239 12.29 0.04 12.71
N THR A 240 11.01 0.20 12.41
CA THR A 240 9.97 -0.27 13.34
C THR A 240 9.05 -1.28 12.68
N GLU A 241 9.47 -2.54 12.71
CA GLU A 241 8.81 -3.60 13.49
C GLU A 241 9.28 -4.97 12.97
N ASP A 242 10.46 -5.40 13.43
CA ASP A 242 10.59 -6.80 13.85
C ASP A 242 9.60 -6.97 15.01
N VAL A 243 8.32 -7.22 14.73
CA VAL A 243 7.49 -7.95 15.68
C VAL A 243 7.94 -9.40 15.56
N PRO A 244 8.64 -9.97 16.56
CA PRO A 244 8.82 -11.41 16.57
C PRO A 244 7.42 -12.03 16.70
N PHE A 245 7.04 -12.85 15.73
CA PHE A 245 6.00 -13.85 15.94
C PHE A 245 6.42 -14.66 17.17
N LYS A 246 5.66 -14.51 18.26
CA LYS A 246 5.54 -15.54 19.29
C LYS A 246 4.43 -16.49 18.87
#